data_AF-A0A7X5WP57-F1
#
_entry.id   AF-A0A7X5WP57-F1
#
_cell.length_a   1.000
_cell.length_b   1.000
_cell.length_c   1.000
_cell.angle_alpha   90.00
_cell.angle_beta   90.00
_cell.angle_gamma   90.00
#
_symmetry.space_group_name_H-M   'P 1'
#
loop_
_entity.id
_entity.type
_entity.pdbx_description
1 polymer ?
#
loop_
_entity_poly.entity_id
_entity_poly.type
_entity_poly.pdbx_seq_one_letter_code
_entity_poly.pdbx_strand_id
1 'polypeptide(L)'
;GELEIHPFATGHRDHPEIVRIRSNEEIQYAASNWHSDVTWRLEPSMGSILRGVEIPPVGGDTCFADATAAYERLPDDWKERVDGLFAVHDFSKTFGRRLDAEERAEKQKEYPPARHPVIRTHPETGAKAIYTNRPFVSHIEGVDAEESTRILDRLERSIMDPSVQCRIRWAPDTFVMWDNRAVQHYATNDFWPETRHVERVTIVGDRPF
;
A
#
# COMPACT_ATOMS: atom_id res chain seq x y z
N GLY A 1 1.42 15.67 10.04
CA GLY A 1 2.56 15.12 10.78
C GLY A 1 3.85 15.50 10.09
N GLU A 2 4.96 14.91 10.52
CA GLU A 2 6.24 14.97 9.83
C GLU A 2 6.17 14.24 8.47
N LEU A 3 6.95 14.68 7.49
CA LEU A 3 6.96 14.08 6.15
C LEU A 3 8.10 13.07 6.01
N GLU A 4 7.84 11.99 5.28
CA GLU A 4 8.84 10.98 4.94
C GLU A 4 9.66 11.37 3.71
N ILE A 5 10.96 11.05 3.74
CA ILE A 5 11.79 10.96 2.55
C ILE A 5 11.81 9.50 2.11
N HIS A 6 11.23 9.20 0.94
CA HIS A 6 11.03 7.82 0.50
C HIS A 6 12.36 7.17 0.06
N PRO A 7 12.78 6.04 0.65
CA PRO A 7 14.14 5.52 0.50
C PRO A 7 14.43 4.92 -0.88
N PHE A 8 13.40 4.57 -1.64
CA PHE A 8 13.52 3.91 -2.96
C PHE A 8 13.04 4.77 -4.13
N ALA A 9 12.67 6.04 -3.88
CA ALA A 9 12.13 6.90 -4.94
C ALA A 9 12.97 8.16 -5.12
N THR A 10 13.00 8.67 -6.35
CA THR A 10 13.71 9.91 -6.66
C THR A 10 12.89 11.10 -6.17
N GLY A 11 13.42 11.81 -5.19
CA GLY A 11 12.84 13.04 -4.66
C GLY A 11 13.07 14.26 -5.56
N HIS A 12 12.32 15.33 -5.35
CA HIS A 12 12.59 16.64 -5.94
C HIS A 12 13.92 17.21 -5.39
N ARG A 13 14.70 17.88 -6.24
CA ARG A 13 16.02 18.43 -5.86
C ARG A 13 15.93 19.38 -4.65
N ASP A 14 14.97 20.28 -4.67
CA ASP A 14 14.79 21.31 -3.63
C ASP A 14 13.83 20.88 -2.51
N HIS A 15 13.09 19.79 -2.72
CA HIS A 15 12.05 19.29 -1.81
C HIS A 15 12.11 17.76 -1.77
N PRO A 16 13.11 17.17 -1.07
CA PRO A 16 13.38 15.73 -1.12
C PRO A 16 12.20 14.85 -0.66
N GLU A 17 11.23 15.41 0.07
CA GLU A 17 10.00 14.76 0.50
C GLU A 17 9.01 14.53 -0.65
N ILE A 18 9.13 15.30 -1.75
CA ILE A 18 8.27 15.17 -2.93
C ILE A 18 8.79 14.06 -3.82
N VAL A 19 8.05 12.95 -3.87
CA VAL A 19 8.31 11.84 -4.79
C VAL A 19 7.61 12.08 -6.11
N ARG A 20 8.36 12.01 -7.22
CA ARG A 20 7.81 12.10 -8.59
C ARG A 20 7.55 10.72 -9.16
N ILE A 21 6.30 10.45 -9.52
CA ILE A 21 5.90 9.19 -10.16
C ILE A 21 5.47 9.51 -11.58
N ARG A 22 6.33 9.18 -12.54
CA ARG A 22 6.12 9.45 -13.97
C ARG A 22 6.11 8.15 -14.76
N SER A 23 5.12 8.03 -15.65
CA SER A 23 4.95 6.95 -16.62
C SER A 23 4.79 7.58 -18.00
N ASN A 24 5.35 6.96 -19.04
CA ASN A 24 5.26 7.40 -20.43
C ASN A 24 5.41 6.19 -21.38
N GLU A 25 5.48 6.45 -22.69
CA GLU A 25 5.59 5.39 -23.71
C GLU A 25 6.83 4.48 -23.55
N GLU A 26 7.92 4.99 -22.97
CA GLU A 26 9.18 4.27 -22.75
C GLU A 26 9.18 3.49 -21.42
N ILE A 27 8.61 4.09 -20.37
CA ILE A 27 8.59 3.58 -19.01
C ILE A 27 7.14 3.57 -18.53
N GLN A 28 6.48 2.43 -18.70
CA GLN A 28 5.13 2.23 -18.18
C GLN A 28 5.16 1.73 -16.74
N TYR A 29 4.63 2.53 -15.81
CA TYR A 29 4.57 2.17 -14.39
C TYR A 29 3.25 2.60 -13.73
N ALA A 30 2.62 1.63 -13.07
CA ALA A 30 1.51 1.85 -12.14
C ALA A 30 1.55 0.76 -11.06
N ALA A 31 1.34 1.15 -9.79
CA ALA A 31 1.20 0.23 -8.67
C ALA A 31 -0.15 -0.52 -8.74
N SER A 32 -0.21 -1.48 -9.64
CA SER A 32 -1.44 -2.15 -10.12
C SER A 32 -1.77 -3.40 -9.31
N ASN A 33 -1.71 -3.26 -7.99
CA ASN A 33 -2.06 -4.29 -7.01
C ASN A 33 -2.64 -3.57 -5.78
N TRP A 34 -3.60 -4.20 -5.10
CA TRP A 34 -4.18 -3.62 -3.90
C TRP A 34 -3.17 -3.62 -2.76
N HIS A 35 -2.88 -2.44 -2.22
CA HIS A 35 -1.93 -2.30 -1.13
C HIS A 35 -2.14 -1.04 -0.29
N SER A 36 -1.65 -1.11 0.95
CA SER A 36 -1.30 0.08 1.73
C SER A 36 0.19 0.33 1.56
N ASP A 37 0.58 1.60 1.51
CA ASP A 37 1.96 2.02 1.33
C ASP A 37 2.85 1.51 2.48
N VAL A 38 4.06 1.08 2.11
CA VAL A 38 5.21 0.82 2.99
C VAL A 38 4.97 -0.03 4.25
N THR A 39 3.99 -0.95 4.21
CA THR A 39 3.68 -1.82 5.37
C THR A 39 4.84 -2.70 5.84
N TRP A 40 5.93 -2.81 5.07
CA TRP A 40 7.18 -3.49 5.45
C TRP A 40 8.03 -2.71 6.46
N ARG A 41 7.67 -1.46 6.79
CA ARG A 41 8.30 -0.68 7.87
C ARG A 41 7.71 -1.04 9.23
N LEU A 42 8.49 -0.87 10.29
CA LEU A 42 8.00 -1.02 11.67
C LEU A 42 6.95 0.05 12.03
N GLU A 43 7.13 1.25 11.52
CA GLU A 43 6.21 2.39 11.62
C GLU A 43 5.86 2.81 10.18
N PRO A 44 4.81 2.20 9.58
CA PRO A 44 4.35 2.55 8.24
C PRO A 44 3.75 3.95 8.19
N SER A 45 3.62 4.50 6.99
CA SER A 45 3.04 5.82 6.78
C SER A 45 1.61 5.94 7.30
N MET A 46 1.30 7.09 7.90
CA MET A 46 -0.05 7.46 8.33
C MET A 46 -0.97 7.66 7.13
N GLY A 47 -0.46 8.33 6.11
CA GLY A 47 -1.24 8.74 4.95
C GLY A 47 -0.35 9.39 3.92
N SER A 48 -0.93 9.63 2.75
CA SER A 48 -0.24 10.27 1.64
C SER A 48 -1.14 11.29 0.97
N ILE A 49 -0.50 12.27 0.38
CA ILE A 49 -1.14 13.31 -0.42
C ILE A 49 -0.52 13.22 -1.81
N LEU A 50 -1.36 13.11 -2.83
CA LEU A 50 -0.95 12.96 -4.22
C LEU A 50 -1.58 14.06 -5.07
N ARG A 51 -0.77 14.71 -5.89
CA ARG A 51 -1.17 15.75 -6.84
C ARG A 51 -1.07 15.24 -8.27
N GLY A 52 -2.10 15.47 -9.08
CA GLY A 52 -2.05 15.29 -10.53
C GLY A 52 -1.29 16.43 -11.21
N VAL A 53 -0.13 16.15 -11.81
CA VAL A 53 0.67 17.16 -12.53
C VAL A 53 0.41 17.09 -14.03
N GLU A 54 0.55 15.90 -14.61
CA GLU A 54 0.25 15.61 -16.01
C GLU A 54 -0.64 14.37 -16.03
N ILE A 55 -1.86 14.48 -16.53
CA ILE A 55 -2.86 13.42 -16.45
C ILE A 55 -3.33 13.08 -17.86
N PRO A 56 -3.35 11.79 -18.24
CA PRO A 56 -3.82 11.37 -19.55
C PRO A 56 -5.31 11.70 -19.73
N PRO A 57 -5.78 11.94 -20.96
CA PRO A 57 -7.19 12.25 -21.21
C PRO A 57 -8.14 11.11 -20.81
N VAL A 58 -7.64 9.86 -20.85
CA VAL A 58 -8.35 8.63 -20.46
C VAL A 58 -7.39 7.70 -19.70
N GLY A 59 -7.91 7.02 -18.68
CA GLY A 59 -7.15 6.07 -17.87
C GLY A 59 -6.29 6.72 -16.78
N GLY A 60 -5.53 5.90 -16.05
CA GLY A 60 -4.62 6.38 -14.99
C GLY A 60 -5.33 6.77 -13.69
N ASP A 61 -6.51 6.21 -13.47
CA ASP A 61 -7.31 6.40 -12.27
C ASP A 61 -6.65 5.75 -11.04
N THR A 62 -7.15 6.11 -9.86
CA THR A 62 -6.76 5.44 -8.63
C THR A 62 -7.99 4.95 -7.91
N CYS A 63 -8.04 3.65 -7.66
CA CYS A 63 -9.08 3.04 -6.87
C CYS A 63 -8.63 2.96 -5.41
N PHE A 64 -9.57 3.14 -4.50
CA PHE A 64 -9.39 2.94 -3.06
C PHE A 64 -10.40 1.92 -2.57
N ALA A 65 -10.02 1.13 -1.58
CA ALA A 65 -10.87 0.17 -0.90
C ALA A 65 -10.83 0.46 0.60
N ASP A 66 -12.01 0.62 1.21
CA ASP A 66 -12.17 0.77 2.65
C ASP A 66 -11.90 -0.58 3.34
N ALA A 67 -10.74 -0.69 4.01
CA ALA A 67 -10.31 -1.92 4.66
C ALA A 67 -11.06 -2.19 5.97
N THR A 68 -11.71 -1.17 6.55
CA THR A 68 -12.63 -1.33 7.67
C THR A 68 -13.95 -1.91 7.20
N ALA A 69 -14.57 -1.33 6.16
CA ALA A 69 -15.80 -1.88 5.60
C ALA A 69 -15.61 -3.31 5.07
N ALA A 70 -14.43 -3.61 4.50
CA ALA A 70 -14.06 -4.97 4.09
C ALA A 70 -14.01 -5.94 5.27
N TYR A 71 -13.45 -5.53 6.42
CA TYR A 71 -13.41 -6.33 7.64
C TYR A 71 -14.81 -6.55 8.22
N GLU A 72 -15.63 -5.51 8.32
CA GLU A 72 -16.98 -5.57 8.90
C GLU A 72 -17.88 -6.56 8.15
N ARG A 73 -17.69 -6.68 6.83
CA ARG A 73 -18.40 -7.62 5.94
C ARG A 73 -17.93 -9.06 6.03
N LEU A 74 -16.83 -9.35 6.73
CA LEU A 74 -16.43 -10.75 6.96
C LEU A 74 -17.49 -11.46 7.83
N PRO A 75 -17.79 -12.73 7.53
CA PRO A 75 -18.50 -13.60 8.47
C PRO A 75 -17.80 -13.68 9.82
N ASP A 76 -18.56 -13.89 10.90
CA ASP A 76 -18.00 -13.83 12.26
C ASP A 76 -16.97 -14.94 12.53
N ASP A 77 -17.15 -16.13 11.95
CA ASP A 77 -16.16 -17.21 12.01
C ASP A 77 -14.82 -16.81 11.38
N TRP A 78 -14.86 -15.98 10.33
CA TRP A 78 -13.65 -15.42 9.73
C TRP A 78 -13.01 -14.36 10.60
N LYS A 79 -13.79 -13.48 11.24
CA LYS A 79 -13.27 -12.45 12.15
C LYS A 79 -12.54 -13.10 13.34
N GLU A 80 -13.19 -14.07 13.99
CA GLU A 80 -12.59 -14.84 15.09
C GLU A 80 -11.27 -15.50 14.69
N ARG A 81 -11.21 -15.99 13.45
CA ARG A 81 -10.03 -16.65 12.91
C ARG A 81 -8.83 -15.72 12.70
N VAL A 82 -9.05 -14.46 12.31
CA VAL A 82 -7.96 -13.56 11.85
C VAL A 82 -7.57 -12.49 12.85
N ASP A 83 -8.43 -12.14 13.81
CA ASP A 83 -8.23 -11.04 14.76
C ASP A 83 -6.96 -11.16 15.62
N GLY A 84 -6.53 -12.38 15.92
CA GLY A 84 -5.34 -12.65 16.73
C GLY A 84 -4.05 -12.91 15.93
N LEU A 85 -4.13 -12.91 14.60
CA LEU A 85 -3.01 -13.31 13.75
C LEU A 85 -2.08 -12.13 13.45
N PHE A 86 -0.81 -12.44 13.23
CA PHE A 86 0.21 -11.48 12.83
C PHE A 86 0.82 -11.90 11.50
N ALA A 87 1.07 -10.94 10.62
CA ALA A 87 1.72 -11.13 9.34
C ALA A 87 3.14 -10.53 9.36
N VAL A 88 4.04 -11.16 8.61
CA VAL A 88 5.39 -10.65 8.36
C VAL A 88 5.39 -9.91 7.02
N HIS A 89 5.75 -8.63 7.04
CA HIS A 89 5.82 -7.76 5.88
C HIS A 89 7.28 -7.50 5.50
N ASP A 90 7.62 -7.70 4.23
CA ASP A 90 8.99 -7.58 3.74
C ASP A 90 9.01 -6.88 2.36
N PHE A 91 9.87 -5.88 2.26
CA PHE A 91 10.09 -5.13 1.03
C PHE A 91 10.73 -5.99 -0.07
N SER A 92 11.46 -7.05 0.31
CA SER A 92 12.23 -7.90 -0.60
C SER A 92 11.37 -8.55 -1.69
N LYS A 93 10.10 -8.83 -1.39
CA LYS A 93 9.12 -9.35 -2.37
C LYS A 93 8.88 -8.40 -3.55
N THR A 94 8.85 -7.10 -3.27
CA THR A 94 8.51 -6.06 -4.27
C THR A 94 9.75 -5.42 -4.86
N PHE A 95 10.72 -5.02 -4.03
CA PHE A 95 11.91 -4.30 -4.48
C PHE A 95 13.15 -5.16 -4.56
N GLY A 96 13.18 -6.29 -3.86
CA GLY A 96 14.38 -7.13 -3.75
C GLY A 96 14.88 -7.64 -5.10
N ARG A 97 13.99 -7.96 -6.05
CA ARG A 97 14.38 -8.42 -7.41
C ARG A 97 15.21 -7.41 -8.20
N ARG A 98 15.19 -6.13 -7.83
CA ARG A 98 15.95 -5.05 -8.48
C ARG A 98 17.31 -4.79 -7.83
N LEU A 99 17.57 -5.43 -6.69
CA LEU A 99 18.80 -5.30 -5.92
C LEU A 99 19.62 -6.58 -6.08
N ASP A 100 20.94 -6.43 -6.13
CA ASP A 100 21.82 -7.58 -5.98
C ASP A 100 21.78 -8.15 -4.55
N ALA A 101 22.52 -9.24 -4.32
CA ALA A 101 22.48 -9.94 -3.04
C ALA A 101 23.07 -9.11 -1.88
N GLU A 102 24.12 -8.33 -2.14
CA GLU A 102 24.81 -7.53 -1.13
C GLU A 102 23.97 -6.30 -0.79
N GLU A 103 23.50 -5.55 -1.80
CA GLU A 103 22.60 -4.41 -1.65
C GLU A 103 21.32 -4.80 -0.90
N ARG A 104 20.74 -5.95 -1.25
CA ARG A 104 19.55 -6.47 -0.57
C ARG A 104 19.84 -6.76 0.90
N ALA A 105 20.96 -7.40 1.21
CA ALA A 105 21.34 -7.72 2.58
C ALA A 105 21.58 -6.46 3.43
N GLU A 106 22.21 -5.43 2.86
CA GLU A 106 22.37 -4.13 3.52
C GLU A 106 21.02 -3.44 3.77
N LYS A 107 20.15 -3.38 2.75
CA LYS A 107 18.80 -2.83 2.91
C LYS A 107 17.94 -3.61 3.89
N GLN A 108 18.14 -4.92 4.04
CA GLN A 108 17.43 -5.71 5.04
C GLN A 108 17.89 -5.41 6.48
N LYS A 109 19.13 -4.96 6.68
CA LYS A 109 19.60 -4.46 7.99
C LYS A 109 18.96 -3.13 8.33
N GLU A 110 18.82 -2.25 7.33
CA GLU A 110 18.16 -0.94 7.48
C GLU A 110 16.64 -1.10 7.68
N TYR A 111 16.03 -2.04 6.95
CA TYR A 111 14.60 -2.31 6.93
C TYR A 111 14.32 -3.79 7.19
N PRO A 112 14.41 -4.25 8.44
CA PRO A 112 14.10 -5.62 8.79
C PRO A 112 12.62 -5.92 8.53
N PRO A 113 12.26 -7.20 8.23
CA PRO A 113 10.86 -7.57 8.07
C PRO A 113 10.02 -7.15 9.28
N ALA A 114 8.91 -6.49 9.02
CA ALA A 114 8.03 -5.96 10.06
C ALA A 114 6.91 -6.92 10.40
N ARG A 115 6.63 -7.08 11.69
CA ARG A 115 5.56 -7.92 12.21
C ARG A 115 4.37 -7.05 12.61
N HIS A 116 3.26 -7.20 11.90
CA HIS A 116 2.03 -6.41 12.07
C HIS A 116 0.81 -7.31 12.27
N PRO A 117 -0.24 -6.84 12.97
CA PRO A 117 -1.48 -7.60 13.08
C PRO A 117 -2.14 -7.74 11.70
N VAL A 118 -2.74 -8.90 11.43
CA VAL A 118 -3.52 -9.15 10.21
C VAL A 118 -4.74 -8.23 10.16
N ILE A 119 -5.36 -7.98 11.32
CA ILE A 119 -6.40 -6.99 11.52
C ILE A 119 -5.86 -5.93 12.47
N ARG A 120 -5.60 -4.72 11.97
CA ARG A 120 -5.15 -3.61 12.82
C ARG A 120 -6.33 -2.88 13.44
N THR A 121 -6.07 -2.18 14.52
CA THR A 121 -6.93 -1.15 15.08
C THR A 121 -6.48 0.22 14.59
N HIS A 122 -7.43 1.06 14.20
CA HIS A 122 -7.15 2.45 13.83
C HIS A 122 -6.94 3.29 15.11
N PRO A 123 -5.80 3.98 15.28
CA PRO A 123 -5.42 4.60 16.55
C PRO A 123 -6.35 5.73 17.00
N GLU A 124 -7.05 6.38 16.07
CA GLU A 124 -7.92 7.52 16.38
C GLU A 124 -9.40 7.17 16.43
N THR A 125 -9.83 6.12 15.72
CA THR A 125 -11.26 5.78 15.58
C THR A 125 -11.63 4.49 16.31
N GLY A 126 -10.64 3.66 16.67
CA GLY A 126 -10.85 2.34 17.25
C GLY A 126 -11.41 1.31 16.27
N ALA A 127 -11.62 1.68 15.00
CA ALA A 127 -12.14 0.78 13.98
C ALA A 127 -11.10 -0.30 13.63
N LYS A 128 -11.57 -1.52 13.36
CA LYS A 128 -10.72 -2.62 12.87
C LYS A 128 -10.62 -2.57 11.35
N ALA A 129 -9.45 -2.92 10.80
CA ALA A 129 -9.22 -2.90 9.35
C ALA A 129 -8.32 -4.08 8.91
N ILE A 130 -8.62 -4.66 7.75
CA ILE A 130 -7.75 -5.66 7.11
C ILE A 130 -6.40 -5.00 6.78
N TYR A 131 -5.32 -5.50 7.37
CA TYR A 131 -3.98 -4.92 7.23
C TYR A 131 -2.98 -5.88 6.58
N THR A 132 -3.42 -6.51 5.50
CA THR A 132 -2.59 -7.42 4.69
C THR A 132 -2.62 -7.01 3.22
N ASN A 133 -1.51 -7.15 2.51
CA ASN A 133 -1.46 -6.90 1.06
C ASN A 133 -0.47 -7.85 0.38
N ARG A 134 -0.70 -8.15 -0.90
CA ARG A 134 0.16 -9.07 -1.68
C ARG A 134 1.60 -8.59 -1.87
N PRO A 135 1.85 -7.29 -2.11
CA PRO A 135 3.20 -6.81 -2.38
C PRO A 135 4.16 -7.04 -1.22
N PHE A 136 3.70 -6.88 0.01
CA PHE A 136 4.60 -6.84 1.16
C PHE A 136 4.42 -8.01 2.12
N VAL A 137 3.22 -8.58 2.27
CA VAL A 137 3.05 -9.73 3.19
C VAL A 137 3.76 -10.96 2.65
N SER A 138 4.72 -11.48 3.42
CA SER A 138 5.42 -12.73 3.18
C SER A 138 4.56 -13.92 3.57
N HIS A 139 4.15 -13.97 4.85
CA HIS A 139 3.35 -15.04 5.42
C HIS A 139 2.69 -14.57 6.73
N ILE A 140 1.76 -15.38 7.24
CA ILE A 140 1.17 -15.23 8.57
C ILE A 140 2.01 -16.05 9.55
N GLU A 141 2.51 -15.40 10.59
CA GLU A 141 3.35 -16.01 11.62
C GLU A 141 2.59 -17.12 12.36
N GLY A 142 3.23 -18.28 12.54
CA GLY A 142 2.66 -19.40 13.28
C GLY A 142 1.53 -20.15 12.55
N VAL A 143 1.25 -19.81 11.30
CA VAL A 143 0.26 -20.48 10.45
C VAL A 143 0.98 -21.27 9.36
N ASP A 144 0.50 -22.48 9.07
CA ASP A 144 1.02 -23.28 7.95
C ASP A 144 0.97 -22.51 6.63
N ALA A 145 1.93 -22.76 5.72
CA ALA A 145 2.08 -21.99 4.49
C ALA A 145 0.87 -22.07 3.55
N GLU A 146 0.23 -23.23 3.43
CA GLU A 146 -0.97 -23.39 2.61
C GLU A 146 -2.13 -22.60 3.22
N GLU A 147 -2.28 -22.68 4.54
CA GLU A 147 -3.35 -21.97 5.23
C GLU A 147 -3.12 -20.45 5.28
N SER A 148 -1.88 -20.00 5.46
CA SER A 148 -1.49 -18.60 5.33
C SER A 148 -1.89 -18.07 3.95
N THR A 149 -1.65 -18.85 2.89
CA THR A 149 -2.05 -18.46 1.53
C THR A 149 -3.57 -18.31 1.43
N ARG A 150 -4.33 -19.30 1.91
CA ARG A 150 -5.81 -19.26 1.89
C ARG A 150 -6.40 -18.08 2.65
N ILE A 151 -5.85 -17.75 3.82
CA ILE A 151 -6.30 -16.59 4.60
C ILE A 151 -6.01 -15.29 3.82
N LEU A 152 -4.80 -15.12 3.30
CA LEU A 152 -4.44 -13.93 2.52
C LEU A 152 -5.30 -13.78 1.26
N ASP A 153 -5.60 -14.88 0.56
CA ASP A 153 -6.52 -14.92 -0.58
C ASP A 153 -7.93 -14.47 -0.18
N ARG A 154 -8.44 -14.94 0.96
CA ARG A 154 -9.79 -14.57 1.44
C ARG A 154 -9.89 -13.10 1.80
N LEU A 155 -8.86 -12.56 2.46
CA LEU A 155 -8.79 -11.16 2.88
C LEU A 155 -8.66 -10.23 1.65
N GLU A 156 -7.80 -10.57 0.69
CA GLU A 156 -7.69 -9.84 -0.57
C GLU A 156 -9.01 -9.80 -1.34
N ARG A 157 -9.74 -10.93 -1.41
CA ARG A 157 -11.08 -10.96 -2.04
C ARG A 157 -12.08 -10.01 -1.38
N SER A 158 -11.93 -9.73 -0.09
CA SER A 158 -12.80 -8.78 0.63
C SER A 158 -12.44 -7.34 0.27
N ILE A 159 -11.14 -7.03 0.11
CA ILE A 159 -10.68 -5.74 -0.42
C ILE A 159 -11.15 -5.54 -1.87
N MET A 160 -11.21 -6.61 -2.65
CA MET A 160 -11.66 -6.59 -4.04
C MET A 160 -13.19 -6.46 -4.22
N ASP A 161 -14.00 -6.48 -3.16
CA ASP A 161 -15.45 -6.26 -3.26
C ASP A 161 -15.72 -4.83 -3.77
N PRO A 162 -16.37 -4.64 -4.94
CA PRO A 162 -16.70 -3.32 -5.45
C PRO A 162 -17.54 -2.47 -4.50
N SER A 163 -18.27 -3.10 -3.58
CA SER A 163 -19.14 -2.44 -2.59
C SER A 163 -18.36 -1.65 -1.53
N VAL A 164 -17.06 -1.90 -1.38
CA VAL A 164 -16.17 -1.17 -0.45
C VAL A 164 -15.18 -0.27 -1.18
N GLN A 165 -15.33 -0.13 -2.50
CA GLN A 165 -14.39 0.60 -3.34
C GLN A 165 -14.95 1.93 -3.83
N CYS A 166 -14.05 2.89 -4.01
CA CYS A 166 -14.30 4.08 -4.83
C CYS A 166 -13.19 4.23 -5.88
N ARG A 167 -13.48 4.96 -6.94
CA ARG A 167 -12.55 5.22 -8.04
C ARG A 167 -12.45 6.72 -8.26
N ILE A 168 -11.22 7.23 -8.19
CA ILE A 168 -10.92 8.64 -8.44
C ILE A 168 -10.40 8.76 -9.87
N ARG A 169 -11.16 9.48 -10.69
CA ARG A 169 -10.70 9.96 -11.98
C ARG A 169 -9.90 11.23 -11.78
N TRP A 170 -8.67 11.23 -12.27
CA TRP A 170 -7.79 12.38 -12.13
C TRP A 170 -8.11 13.48 -13.14
N ALA A 171 -7.83 14.72 -12.72
CA ALA A 171 -7.62 15.86 -13.60
C ALA A 171 -6.32 16.58 -13.16
N PRO A 172 -5.69 17.39 -14.03
CA PRO A 172 -4.59 18.26 -13.61
C PRO A 172 -4.97 19.09 -12.38
N ASP A 173 -4.01 19.24 -11.44
CA ASP A 173 -4.16 19.91 -10.16
C ASP A 173 -5.22 19.32 -9.20
N THR A 174 -5.70 18.10 -9.46
CA THR A 174 -6.44 17.34 -8.45
C THR A 174 -5.50 16.93 -7.33
N PHE A 175 -5.93 17.12 -6.09
CA PHE A 175 -5.26 16.61 -4.89
C PHE A 175 -6.11 15.53 -4.25
N VAL A 176 -5.50 14.39 -3.95
CA VAL A 176 -6.13 13.31 -3.18
C VAL A 176 -5.28 13.03 -1.96
N MET A 177 -5.92 13.02 -0.80
CA MET A 177 -5.33 12.57 0.45
C MET A 177 -6.06 11.31 0.90
N TRP A 178 -5.31 10.31 1.38
CA TRP A 178 -5.91 9.13 1.97
C TRP A 178 -5.24 8.75 3.28
N ASP A 179 -6.02 8.08 4.13
CA ASP A 179 -5.53 7.47 5.36
C ASP A 179 -4.99 6.07 5.05
N ASN A 180 -3.67 5.93 5.02
CA ASN A 180 -2.99 4.68 4.69
C ASN A 180 -3.22 3.59 5.76
N ARG A 181 -3.75 3.97 6.92
CA ARG A 181 -4.10 3.06 8.02
C ARG A 181 -5.45 2.38 7.81
N ALA A 182 -6.34 2.96 7.00
CA ALA A 182 -7.71 2.51 6.84
C ALA A 182 -8.06 2.05 5.41
N VAL A 183 -7.22 2.39 4.41
CA VAL A 183 -7.50 2.02 3.02
C VAL A 183 -6.36 1.23 2.38
N GLN A 184 -6.74 0.45 1.37
CA GLN A 184 -5.82 0.02 0.31
C GLN A 184 -6.10 0.81 -0.96
N HIS A 185 -5.10 0.94 -1.81
CA HIS A 185 -5.24 1.62 -3.09
C HIS A 185 -4.66 0.79 -4.25
N TYR A 186 -5.09 1.13 -5.46
CA TYR A 186 -4.72 0.47 -6.71
C TYR A 186 -4.63 1.53 -7.81
N ALA A 187 -3.48 1.64 -8.47
CA ALA A 187 -3.33 2.50 -9.64
C ALA A 187 -3.71 1.73 -10.92
N THR A 188 -4.65 2.24 -11.70
CA THR A 188 -5.02 1.58 -12.96
C THR A 188 -3.94 1.77 -14.01
N ASN A 189 -3.57 0.70 -14.70
CA ASN A 189 -2.53 0.69 -15.74
C ASN A 189 -3.17 0.69 -17.15
N ASP A 190 -4.14 1.56 -17.37
CA ASP A 190 -5.04 1.60 -18.53
C ASP A 190 -4.83 2.86 -19.41
N PHE A 191 -3.63 3.42 -19.40
CA PHE A 191 -3.32 4.70 -20.06
C PHE A 191 -2.10 4.67 -21.00
N TRP A 192 -1.51 3.51 -21.28
CA TRP A 192 -0.44 3.44 -22.29
C TRP A 192 -0.97 3.82 -23.69
N PRO A 193 -0.24 4.60 -24.52
CA PRO A 193 1.12 5.12 -24.33
C PRO A 193 1.21 6.52 -23.71
N GLU A 194 0.09 7.06 -23.20
CA GLU A 194 0.00 8.43 -22.69
C GLU A 194 0.90 8.66 -21.47
N THR A 195 1.32 9.91 -21.30
CA THR A 195 2.11 10.31 -20.12
C THR A 195 1.21 10.53 -18.91
N ARG A 196 1.65 10.02 -17.76
CA ARG A 196 1.06 10.29 -16.44
C ARG A 196 2.16 10.70 -15.47
N HIS A 197 2.01 11.86 -14.85
CA HIS A 197 2.92 12.38 -13.83
C HIS A 197 2.13 12.84 -12.61
N VAL A 198 2.45 12.26 -11.47
CA VAL A 198 1.90 12.65 -10.16
C VAL A 198 3.03 12.89 -9.15
N GLU A 199 2.79 13.81 -8.23
CA GLU A 199 3.73 14.15 -7.14
C GLU A 199 3.11 13.74 -5.80
N ARG A 200 3.86 12.98 -5.01
CA ARG A 200 3.41 12.44 -3.71
C ARG A 200 4.25 13.00 -2.57
N VAL A 201 3.60 13.37 -1.49
CA VAL A 201 4.22 13.44 -0.16
C VAL A 201 3.57 12.42 0.77
N THR A 202 4.35 11.92 1.72
CA THR A 202 3.92 10.87 2.64
C THR A 202 4.15 11.33 4.07
N ILE A 203 3.20 11.04 4.95
CA ILE A 203 3.20 11.48 6.35
C ILE A 203 3.64 10.30 7.21
N VAL A 204 4.63 10.53 8.08
CA VAL A 204 5.11 9.56 9.06
C VAL A 204 3.95 9.07 9.92
N GLY A 205 3.85 7.76 10.09
CA GLY A 205 2.85 7.12 10.94
C GLY A 205 3.45 6.46 12.17
N ASP A 206 2.68 5.53 12.72
CA ASP A 206 2.92 4.85 13.99
C ASP A 206 2.92 3.33 13.80
N ARG A 207 3.36 2.62 14.84
CA ARG A 207 3.36 1.16 14.84
C ARG A 207 1.92 0.62 14.89
N PRO A 208 1.49 -0.24 13.94
CA PRO A 208 0.19 -0.89 13.96
C PRO A 208 0.02 -1.84 15.17
N PHE A 209 -1.19 -1.90 15.73
CA PHE A 209 -1.58 -2.75 16.86
C PHE A 209 -2.98 -3.33 16.70
#